data_AF-A0A836RF22-F1
#
_entry.id   AF-A0A836RF22-F1
#
_cell.length_a   1.000
_cell.length_b   1.000
_cell.length_c   1.000
_cell.angle_alpha   90.00
_cell.angle_beta   90.00
_cell.angle_gamma   90.00
#
_symmetry.space_group_name_H-M   'P 1'
#
loop_
_entity.id
_entity.type
_entity.pdbx_description
1 polymer ?
#
loop_
_entity_poly.entity_id
_entity_poly.type
_entity_poly.pdbx_seq_one_letter_code
_entity_poly.pdbx_strand_id
1 'polypeptide(L)'
;MKDTCKMILQGYPPGACDVIMPDKSIKPACKATLKKKNGIYYRLIEAIQLSRPEDYLSIYQSGCNHRCLKCHSWTFTQHYSGKWMSTEELALKAAEYEEIVTVWEPRERATMWHATDL
;
A
#
# COMPACT_ATOMS: atom_id res chain seq x y z
N MET A 1 16.87 -11.82 -16.94
CA MET A 1 16.36 -10.92 -15.86
C MET A 1 17.24 -9.70 -15.64
N LYS A 2 18.57 -9.83 -15.66
CA LYS A 2 19.54 -8.75 -15.41
C LYS A 2 19.35 -7.51 -16.30
N ASP A 3 19.00 -7.67 -17.57
CA ASP A 3 19.01 -6.54 -18.53
C ASP A 3 17.72 -5.71 -18.58
N THR A 4 16.74 -5.97 -17.71
CA THR A 4 15.46 -5.23 -17.68
C THR A 4 15.12 -4.63 -16.30
N CYS A 5 15.95 -4.86 -15.29
CA CYS A 5 15.68 -4.40 -13.94
C CYS A 5 16.24 -2.99 -13.73
N LYS A 6 15.36 -2.00 -13.48
CA LYS A 6 15.78 -0.61 -13.24
C LYS A 6 16.74 -0.45 -12.06
N MET A 7 16.57 -1.27 -11.00
CA MET A 7 17.48 -1.24 -9.84
C MET A 7 18.91 -1.61 -10.26
N ILE A 8 19.06 -2.68 -11.05
CA ILE A 8 20.37 -3.14 -11.55
C ILE A 8 21.01 -2.10 -12.46
N LEU A 9 20.21 -1.50 -13.36
CA LEU A 9 20.69 -0.43 -14.24
C LEU A 9 21.17 0.80 -13.47
N GLN A 10 20.63 1.04 -12.27
CA GLN A 10 21.05 2.11 -11.37
C GLN A 10 22.20 1.71 -10.42
N GLY A 11 22.76 0.49 -10.56
CA GLY A 11 23.86 0.01 -9.73
C GLY A 11 23.43 -0.62 -8.39
N TYR A 12 22.13 -0.89 -8.19
CA TYR A 12 21.60 -1.51 -6.98
C TYR A 12 21.25 -2.99 -7.19
N PRO A 13 21.37 -3.84 -6.17
CA PRO A 13 20.86 -5.20 -6.24
C PRO A 13 19.33 -5.20 -6.40
N PRO A 14 18.75 -6.26 -7.00
CA PRO A 14 17.31 -6.41 -7.02
C PRO A 14 16.74 -6.53 -5.60
N GLY A 15 15.57 -5.95 -5.38
CA GLY A 15 14.81 -6.08 -4.13
C GLY A 15 14.28 -7.51 -3.91
N ALA A 16 13.82 -7.81 -2.70
CA ALA A 16 13.08 -9.04 -2.43
C ALA A 16 11.65 -8.88 -2.97
N CYS A 17 11.50 -9.17 -4.26
CA CYS A 17 10.30 -8.84 -5.03
C CYS A 17 9.69 -10.05 -5.73
N ASP A 18 9.99 -11.26 -5.27
CA ASP A 18 9.38 -12.46 -5.82
C ASP A 18 7.93 -12.59 -5.35
N VAL A 19 7.02 -12.78 -6.31
CA VAL A 19 5.59 -12.95 -6.08
C VAL A 19 5.15 -14.28 -6.66
N ILE A 20 4.53 -15.10 -5.81
CA ILE A 20 3.90 -16.37 -6.14
C ILE A 20 2.54 -16.07 -6.75
N MET A 21 2.41 -16.41 -8.02
CA MET A 21 1.18 -16.27 -8.81
C MET A 21 0.19 -17.40 -8.50
N PRO A 22 -1.11 -17.26 -8.88
CA PRO A 22 -2.10 -18.31 -8.64
C PRO A 22 -1.77 -19.66 -9.30
N ASP A 23 -1.04 -19.64 -10.41
CA ASP A 23 -0.53 -20.82 -11.12
C ASP A 23 0.76 -21.40 -10.51
N LYS A 24 1.19 -20.89 -9.35
CA LYS A 24 2.44 -21.20 -8.64
C LYS A 24 3.71 -20.74 -9.34
N SER A 25 3.62 -20.03 -10.47
CA SER A 25 4.77 -19.40 -11.08
C SER A 25 5.29 -18.24 -10.21
N ILE A 26 6.58 -17.94 -10.30
CA ILE A 26 7.18 -16.80 -9.61
C ILE A 26 7.41 -15.68 -10.61
N LYS A 27 6.94 -14.48 -10.28
CA LYS A 27 7.15 -13.26 -11.08
C LYS A 27 7.64 -12.13 -10.19
N PRO A 28 8.47 -11.21 -10.73
CA PRO A 28 8.87 -10.03 -9.99
C PRO A 28 7.66 -9.10 -9.77
N ALA A 29 7.56 -8.50 -8.59
CA ALA A 29 6.44 -7.66 -8.15
C ALA A 29 6.13 -6.53 -9.13
N CYS A 30 7.17 -5.89 -9.70
CA CYS A 30 7.01 -4.83 -10.69
C CYS A 30 6.30 -5.28 -11.99
N LYS A 31 6.21 -6.59 -12.25
CA LYS A 31 5.47 -7.17 -13.38
C LYS A 31 4.16 -7.81 -12.95
N ALA A 32 4.07 -8.29 -11.71
CA ALA A 32 2.91 -9.03 -11.20
C ALA A 32 1.84 -8.11 -10.60
N THR A 33 2.24 -7.09 -9.85
CA THR A 33 1.34 -6.29 -8.98
C THR A 33 1.37 -4.79 -9.28
N LEU A 34 2.07 -4.40 -10.35
CA LEU A 34 2.08 -3.05 -10.91
C LEU A 34 1.74 -3.10 -12.39
N LYS A 35 0.81 -2.25 -12.83
CA LYS A 35 0.55 -2.03 -14.25
C LYS A 35 0.25 -0.57 -14.52
N LYS A 36 0.45 -0.15 -15.77
CA LYS A 36 0.07 1.17 -16.27
C LYS A 36 -0.90 0.99 -17.43
N LYS A 37 -2.07 1.64 -17.37
CA LYS A 37 -3.09 1.61 -18.43
C LYS A 37 -3.56 3.03 -18.68
N ASN A 38 -3.55 3.48 -19.95
CA ASN A 38 -3.99 4.82 -20.35
C ASN A 38 -3.34 5.95 -19.54
N GLY A 39 -2.04 5.85 -19.23
CA GLY A 39 -1.35 6.85 -18.40
C GLY A 39 -1.46 6.64 -16.89
N ILE A 40 -2.44 5.88 -16.41
CA ILE A 40 -2.76 5.69 -14.98
C ILE A 40 -2.06 4.45 -14.43
N TYR A 41 -1.49 4.57 -13.23
CA TYR A 41 -0.90 3.43 -12.52
C TYR A 41 -1.96 2.70 -11.69
N TYR A 42 -1.83 1.38 -11.67
CA TYR A 42 -2.63 0.49 -10.84
C TYR A 42 -1.73 -0.39 -9.99
N ARG A 43 -2.17 -0.64 -8.76
CA ARG A 43 -1.55 -1.56 -7.81
C ARG A 43 -2.53 -2.65 -7.41
N LEU A 44 -2.01 -3.82 -7.09
CA LEU A 44 -2.80 -4.88 -6.47
C LEU A 44 -2.80 -4.66 -4.95
N ILE A 45 -3.95 -4.32 -4.40
CA ILE A 45 -4.13 -3.93 -3.00
C ILE A 45 -4.87 -5.06 -2.27
N GLU A 46 -4.20 -5.63 -1.28
CA GLU A 46 -4.74 -6.71 -0.45
C GLU A 46 -5.84 -6.18 0.47
N ALA A 47 -5.52 -5.13 1.21
CA ALA A 47 -6.38 -4.58 2.22
C ALA A 47 -6.13 -3.08 2.41
N ILE A 48 -7.18 -2.38 2.84
CA ILE A 48 -7.11 -1.00 3.31
C ILE A 48 -7.76 -1.02 4.69
N GLN A 49 -7.01 -0.64 5.71
CA GLN A 49 -7.44 -0.74 7.11
C GLN A 49 -7.17 0.57 7.83
N LEU A 50 -8.13 0.99 8.63
CA LEU A 50 -7.95 1.97 9.69
C LEU A 50 -7.29 1.25 10.88
N SER A 51 -6.03 1.59 11.17
CA SER A 51 -5.40 1.12 12.40
C SER A 51 -5.88 1.99 13.56
N ARG A 52 -6.49 1.37 14.56
CA ARG A 52 -6.72 1.96 15.88
C ARG A 52 -5.67 1.38 16.84
N PRO A 53 -5.09 2.17 17.76
CA PRO A 53 -5.52 3.51 18.18
C PRO A 53 -4.92 4.68 17.39
N GLU A 54 -4.00 4.44 16.45
CA GLU A 54 -3.13 5.50 15.94
C GLU A 54 -3.72 6.36 14.81
N ASP A 55 -4.95 6.10 14.38
CA ASP A 55 -5.65 6.83 13.31
C ASP A 55 -4.75 7.09 12.09
N TYR A 56 -4.14 6.02 11.56
CA TYR A 56 -3.57 6.01 10.22
C TYR A 56 -4.28 5.05 9.28
N LEU A 57 -4.40 5.47 8.02
CA LEU A 57 -4.82 4.63 6.91
C LEU A 57 -3.66 3.74 6.46
N SER A 58 -3.79 2.43 6.71
CA SER A 58 -2.86 1.43 6.19
C SER A 58 -3.36 0.87 4.87
N ILE A 59 -2.56 1.02 3.81
CA ILE A 59 -2.80 0.39 2.51
C ILE A 59 -1.79 -0.74 2.33
N TYR A 60 -2.28 -1.98 2.38
CA TYR A 60 -1.48 -3.18 2.22
C TYR A 60 -1.45 -3.60 0.75
N GLN A 61 -0.31 -3.43 0.11
CA GLN A 61 -0.10 -3.82 -1.29
C GLN A 61 0.48 -5.23 -1.41
N SER A 62 0.02 -5.98 -2.41
CA SER A 62 0.66 -7.24 -2.81
C SER A 62 1.95 -6.98 -3.59
N GLY A 63 2.96 -7.82 -3.39
CA GLY A 63 4.26 -7.69 -4.03
C GLY A 63 5.11 -6.54 -3.49
N CYS A 64 5.67 -6.72 -2.29
CA CYS A 64 6.65 -5.79 -1.73
C CYS A 64 8.03 -5.98 -2.38
N ASN A 65 8.90 -4.97 -2.34
CA ASN A 65 10.28 -5.06 -2.79
C ASN A 65 11.31 -4.97 -1.65
N HIS A 66 10.85 -4.86 -0.40
CA HIS A 66 11.68 -4.69 0.79
C HIS A 66 11.89 -6.01 1.53
N ARG A 67 13.07 -6.12 2.17
CA ARG A 67 13.45 -7.24 3.05
C ARG A 67 13.13 -6.89 4.51
N CYS A 68 11.86 -6.60 4.80
CA CYS A 68 11.45 -6.25 6.15
C CYS A 68 11.58 -7.46 7.08
N LEU A 69 12.39 -7.34 8.14
CA LEU A 69 12.58 -8.41 9.13
C LEU A 69 11.35 -8.65 10.03
N LYS A 70 10.47 -7.65 10.14
CA LYS A 70 9.28 -7.66 11.00
C LYS A 70 8.02 -7.24 10.24
N CYS A 71 7.80 -7.80 9.05
CA CYS A 71 6.53 -7.55 8.36
C CYS A 71 5.42 -8.34 9.07
N HIS A 72 4.50 -7.64 9.73
CA HIS A 72 3.38 -8.23 10.47
C HIS A 72 2.45 -9.09 9.61
N SER A 73 2.55 -9.00 8.29
CA SER A 73 1.71 -9.74 7.36
C SER A 73 2.47 -10.04 6.06
N TRP A 74 3.52 -10.85 6.21
CA TRP A 74 4.44 -11.21 5.13
C TRP A 74 3.76 -11.94 3.96
N THR A 75 2.67 -12.68 4.20
CA THR A 75 2.05 -13.56 3.20
C THR A 75 1.52 -12.78 1.99
N PHE A 76 0.76 -11.71 2.18
CA PHE A 76 0.23 -10.92 1.04
C PHE A 76 1.36 -10.25 0.24
N THR A 77 2.53 -10.02 0.86
CA THR A 77 3.66 -9.42 0.13
C THR A 77 4.29 -10.40 -0.86
N GLN A 78 4.16 -11.70 -0.60
CA GLN A 78 4.76 -12.77 -1.40
C GLN A 78 3.75 -13.45 -2.33
N HIS A 79 2.45 -13.37 -2.04
CA HIS A 79 1.41 -14.00 -2.85
C HIS A 79 0.64 -12.96 -3.65
N TYR A 80 0.31 -13.29 -4.91
CA TYR A 80 -0.60 -12.49 -5.72
C TYR A 80 -2.00 -12.54 -5.10
N SER A 81 -2.43 -11.43 -4.49
CA SER A 81 -3.72 -11.35 -3.82
C SER A 81 -4.18 -9.88 -3.74
N GLY A 82 -5.49 -9.69 -3.68
CA GLY A 82 -6.10 -8.36 -3.58
C GLY A 82 -6.86 -7.90 -4.83
N LYS A 83 -7.17 -6.59 -4.85
CA LYS A 83 -7.94 -5.93 -5.90
C LYS A 83 -7.07 -4.91 -6.62
N TRP A 84 -7.24 -4.81 -7.93
CA TRP A 84 -6.57 -3.77 -8.70
C TRP A 84 -7.21 -2.43 -8.41
N MET A 85 -6.41 -1.47 -7.93
CA MET A 85 -6.85 -0.10 -7.67
C MET A 85 -5.93 0.87 -8.41
N SER A 86 -6.52 1.86 -9.05
CA SER A 86 -5.84 3.00 -9.65
C SER A 86 -5.31 3.95 -8.58
N THR A 87 -4.39 4.82 -8.98
CA THR A 87 -3.97 5.95 -8.14
C THR A 87 -5.12 6.87 -7.74
N GLU A 88 -6.13 7.02 -8.59
CA GLU A 88 -7.32 7.83 -8.32
C GLU A 88 -8.21 7.18 -7.26
N GLU A 89 -8.50 5.88 -7.40
CA GLU A 89 -9.25 5.13 -6.39
C GLU A 89 -8.55 5.14 -5.03
N LEU A 90 -7.21 5.06 -5.01
CA LEU A 90 -6.44 5.15 -3.77
C LEU A 90 -6.49 6.55 -3.15
N ALA A 91 -6.47 7.60 -3.96
CA ALA A 91 -6.65 8.98 -3.48
C ALA A 91 -8.05 9.18 -2.88
N LEU A 92 -9.09 8.60 -3.50
CA LEU A 92 -10.45 8.62 -2.95
C LEU A 92 -10.53 7.89 -1.62
N LYS A 93 -9.85 6.74 -1.45
CA LYS A 93 -9.79 6.06 -0.14
C LYS A 93 -9.08 6.88 0.93
N ALA A 94 -8.07 7.66 0.57
CA ALA A 94 -7.44 8.59 1.49
C ALA A 94 -8.36 9.77 1.86
N ALA A 95 -9.15 10.29 0.91
CA ALA A 95 -10.12 11.35 1.17
C ALA A 95 -11.29 10.87 2.05
N GLU A 96 -11.90 9.73 1.69
CA GLU A 96 -12.95 9.08 2.51
C GLU A 96 -12.45 8.84 3.95
N TYR A 97 -11.20 8.44 4.09
CA TYR A 97 -10.59 8.21 5.38
C TYR A 97 -10.49 9.49 6.22
N GLU A 98 -10.00 10.57 5.61
CA GLU A 98 -9.88 11.88 6.25
C GLU A 98 -11.23 12.36 6.78
N GLU A 99 -12.29 12.24 5.98
CA GLU A 99 -13.65 12.58 6.42
C GLU A 99 -14.15 11.75 7.61
N ILE A 100 -13.76 10.49 7.71
CA ILE A 100 -14.17 9.58 8.80
C ILE A 100 -13.46 9.88 10.11
N VAL A 101 -12.18 10.28 10.06
CA VAL A 101 -11.35 10.46 11.26
C VAL A 101 -11.23 11.91 11.70
N THR A 102 -11.47 12.87 10.81
CA THR A 102 -11.38 14.30 11.14
C THR A 102 -12.63 14.73 11.91
N VAL A 103 -12.42 15.03 13.20
CA VAL A 103 -13.43 15.66 14.04
C VAL A 103 -13.36 17.18 13.83
N TRP A 104 -14.51 17.79 13.54
CA TRP A 104 -14.65 19.24 13.36
C TRP A 104 -15.26 19.89 14.60
N GLU A 105 -14.49 20.76 15.25
CA GLU A 105 -14.89 21.49 16.46
C GLU A 105 -14.71 23.02 16.27
N PRO A 106 -15.49 23.86 16.97
CA PRO A 106 -15.20 25.28 17.08
C PRO A 106 -13.77 25.53 17.57
N ARG A 107 -13.17 26.66 17.16
CA ARG A 107 -11.76 26.97 17.46
C ARG A 107 -11.46 26.92 18.96
N GLU A 108 -12.38 27.37 19.79
CA GLU A 108 -12.29 27.36 21.25
C GLU A 108 -12.24 25.95 21.86
N ARG A 109 -12.76 24.94 21.13
CA ARG A 109 -12.77 23.52 21.52
C ARG A 109 -11.69 22.69 20.82
N ALA A 110 -10.95 23.25 19.85
CA ALA A 110 -9.83 22.58 19.18
C ALA A 110 -8.55 22.51 20.05
N THR A 111 -8.68 22.20 21.34
CA THR A 111 -7.56 22.00 22.27
C THR A 111 -7.66 20.63 22.92
N MET A 112 -6.51 20.04 23.26
CA MET A 112 -6.45 18.72 23.92
C MET A 112 -7.30 18.62 25.19
N TRP A 113 -7.60 19.74 25.87
CA TRP A 113 -8.44 19.79 27.05
C TRP A 113 -9.91 19.41 26.77
N HIS A 114 -10.41 19.73 25.58
CA HIS A 114 -11.79 19.44 25.16
C HIS A 114 -11.89 18.14 24.36
N ALA A 115 -10.82 17.33 24.30
CA ALA A 115 -10.85 16.04 23.60
C ALA A 115 -11.38 14.90 24.48
N THR A 116 -11.94 15.19 25.65
CA THR A 116 -12.38 14.21 26.65
C THR A 116 -13.84 13.77 26.46
N ASP A 117 -14.63 14.52 25.69
CA ASP A 117 -16.03 14.26 25.36
C ASP A 117 -16.26 13.95 23.87
N LEU A 118 -15.17 13.68 23.14
CA LEU A 118 -15.15 13.25 21.73
C LEU A 118 -15.29 11.74 21.56
#